data_AF-A0A239Y5H2-F1
#
_entry.id   AF-A0A239Y5H2-F1
#
_cell.length_a   1.000
_cell.length_b   1.000
_cell.length_c   1.000
_cell.angle_alpha   90.00
_cell.angle_beta   90.00
_cell.angle_gamma   90.00
#
_symmetry.space_group_name_H-M   'P 1'
#
loop_
_entity.id
_entity.type
_entity.pdbx_description
1 polymer ?
#
loop_
_entity_poly.entity_id
_entity_poly.type
_entity_poly.pdbx_seq_one_letter_code
_entity_poly.pdbx_strand_id
1 'polypeptide(L)'
;MMAFGAEMIVHKQNKVVKTFLSHSAINKASAMSLIDLNIKQKRTLHNLLKQGVIKQVDHQYYLDEHNWNKFKKSLKRFFLI
;
A
#
# COMPACT_ATOMS: atom_id res chain seq x y z
N MET A 1 7.31 13.20 -22.90
CA MET A 1 7.64 11.89 -22.31
C MET A 1 7.74 12.01 -20.79
N MET A 2 6.67 11.73 -20.04
CA MET A 2 6.69 11.81 -18.55
C MET A 2 5.94 10.66 -17.84
N ALA A 3 5.50 9.61 -18.56
CA ALA A 3 4.65 8.55 -18.01
C ALA A 3 5.39 7.45 -17.21
N PHE A 4 6.63 7.10 -17.59
CA PHE A 4 7.35 5.96 -17.01
C PHE A 4 7.62 6.04 -15.50
N GLY A 5 7.84 7.25 -14.97
CA GLY A 5 8.14 7.44 -13.54
C GLY A 5 6.92 7.23 -12.64
N ALA A 6 5.78 7.83 -13.01
CA ALA A 6 4.52 7.71 -12.26
C ALA A 6 3.98 6.28 -12.29
N GLU A 7 4.04 5.61 -13.45
CA GLU A 7 3.64 4.21 -13.59
C GLU A 7 4.47 3.28 -12.70
N MET A 8 5.79 3.51 -12.61
CA MET A 8 6.66 2.72 -11.73
C MET A 8 6.31 2.92 -10.25
N ILE A 9 5.94 4.14 -9.83
CA ILE A 9 5.49 4.41 -8.46
C ILE A 9 4.20 3.64 -8.17
N VAL A 10 3.21 3.74 -9.05
CA VAL A 10 1.93 3.03 -8.93
C VAL A 10 2.14 1.52 -8.91
N HIS A 11 3.03 0.99 -9.77
CA HIS A 11 3.38 -0.42 -9.78
C HIS A 11 3.97 -0.88 -8.44
N LYS A 12 4.91 -0.12 -7.86
CA LYS A 12 5.49 -0.43 -6.55
C LYS A 12 4.44 -0.38 -5.44
N GLN A 13 3.53 0.59 -5.45
CA GLN A 13 2.43 0.68 -4.47
C GLN A 13 1.50 -0.53 -4.58
N ASN A 14 1.08 -0.87 -5.79
CA ASN A 14 0.23 -2.03 -6.06
C ASN A 14 0.91 -3.34 -5.63
N LYS A 15 2.24 -3.46 -5.80
CA LYS A 15 2.99 -4.63 -5.36
C LYS A 15 2.93 -4.81 -3.84
N VAL A 16 3.13 -3.73 -3.07
CA VAL A 16 2.99 -3.76 -1.62
C VAL A 16 1.56 -4.15 -1.23
N VAL A 17 0.54 -3.50 -1.80
CA VAL A 17 -0.86 -3.80 -1.49
C VAL A 17 -1.23 -5.25 -1.80
N LYS A 18 -0.79 -5.78 -2.96
CA LYS A 18 -0.99 -7.19 -3.32
C LYS A 18 -0.40 -8.15 -2.30
N THR A 19 0.74 -7.83 -1.71
CA THR A 19 1.33 -8.64 -0.64
C THR A 19 0.44 -8.69 0.60
N PHE A 20 -0.18 -7.58 1.02
CA PHE A 20 -1.12 -7.62 2.14
C PHE A 20 -2.37 -8.46 1.80
N LEU A 21 -2.92 -8.30 0.60
CA LEU A 21 -4.07 -9.07 0.14
C LEU A 21 -3.78 -10.57 0.07
N SER A 22 -2.60 -10.97 -0.43
CA SER A 22 -2.23 -12.39 -0.55
C SER A 22 -2.05 -13.09 0.80
N HIS A 23 -1.71 -12.32 1.84
CA HIS A 23 -1.58 -12.80 3.21
C HIS A 23 -2.85 -12.57 4.05
N SER A 24 -3.94 -12.10 3.43
CA SER A 24 -5.18 -11.72 4.13
C SER A 24 -4.99 -10.70 5.25
N ALA A 25 -3.91 -9.90 5.22
CA ALA A 25 -3.60 -8.89 6.21
C ALA A 25 -4.37 -7.58 5.92
N ILE A 26 -5.70 -7.64 6.03
CA ILE A 26 -6.64 -6.58 5.57
C ILE A 26 -7.41 -5.89 6.71
N ASN A 27 -7.18 -6.27 7.96
CA ASN A 27 -7.75 -5.61 9.12
C ASN A 27 -6.85 -5.83 10.35
N LYS A 28 -7.21 -5.21 11.48
CA LYS A 28 -6.45 -5.30 12.74
C LYS A 28 -6.33 -6.75 13.25
N ALA A 29 -7.37 -7.57 13.11
CA ALA A 29 -7.36 -8.94 13.61
C ALA A 29 -6.45 -9.87 12.79
N SER A 30 -6.23 -9.55 11.51
CA SER A 30 -5.36 -10.28 10.60
C SER A 30 -4.01 -9.59 10.37
N ALA A 31 -3.62 -8.65 11.24
CA ALA A 31 -2.38 -7.90 11.05
C ALA A 31 -1.15 -8.82 11.15
N MET A 32 -0.14 -8.56 10.32
CA MET A 32 1.07 -9.39 10.23
C MET A 32 2.34 -8.59 10.39
N SER A 33 3.42 -9.24 10.82
CA SER A 33 4.73 -8.59 10.91
C SER A 33 5.31 -8.29 9.52
N LEU A 34 6.22 -7.33 9.43
CA LEU A 34 6.92 -7.06 8.16
C LEU A 34 7.82 -8.21 7.71
N ILE A 35 8.26 -9.07 8.65
CA ILE A 35 9.06 -10.26 8.35
C ILE A 35 8.19 -11.26 7.59
N ASP A 36 6.99 -11.54 8.10
CA ASP A 36 6.05 -12.49 7.47
C ASP A 36 5.58 -11.97 6.10
N LEU A 37 5.34 -10.67 5.98
CA LEU A 37 4.94 -10.03 4.72
C LEU A 37 6.07 -9.98 3.68
N ASN A 38 7.35 -10.10 4.10
CA ASN A 38 8.53 -10.09 3.22
C ASN A 38 8.56 -8.93 2.20
N ILE A 39 8.17 -7.72 2.62
CA ILE A 39 8.07 -6.55 1.72
C ILE A 39 9.45 -5.92 1.49
N LYS A 40 9.92 -5.98 0.24
CA LYS A 40 11.21 -5.37 -0.17
C LYS A 40 11.12 -3.86 -0.41
N GLN A 41 9.94 -3.31 -0.73
CA GLN A 41 9.78 -1.89 -1.08
C GLN A 41 9.59 -0.99 0.15
N LYS A 42 10.60 -0.91 1.03
CA LYS A 42 10.54 -0.17 2.32
C LYS A 42 10.07 1.28 2.19
N ARG A 43 10.59 2.04 1.22
CA ARG A 43 10.19 3.44 0.98
C ARG A 43 8.72 3.56 0.59
N THR A 44 8.24 2.65 -0.26
CA THR A 44 6.83 2.64 -0.69
C THR A 44 5.91 2.28 0.47
N LEU A 45 6.27 1.27 1.26
CA LEU A 45 5.56 0.91 2.49
C LEU A 45 5.44 2.11 3.44
N HIS A 46 6.54 2.81 3.72
CA HIS A 46 6.54 4.01 4.57
C HIS A 46 5.62 5.11 4.05
N ASN A 47 5.61 5.33 2.73
CA ASN A 47 4.71 6.30 2.13
C ASN A 47 3.23 5.88 2.30
N LEU A 48 2.91 4.61 2.09
CA LEU A 48 1.55 4.09 2.27
C LEU A 48 1.11 4.12 3.75
N LEU A 49 2.03 3.95 4.70
CA LEU A 49 1.80 4.17 6.13
C LEU A 49 1.43 5.62 6.42
N LYS A 50 2.21 6.59 5.92
CA LYS A 50 1.92 8.02 6.06
C LYS A 50 0.57 8.42 5.47
N GLN A 51 0.15 7.76 4.39
CA GLN A 51 -1.14 8.01 3.75
C GLN A 51 -2.31 7.26 4.42
N GLY A 52 -2.05 6.47 5.47
CA GLY A 52 -3.07 5.70 6.18
C GLY A 52 -3.68 4.55 5.36
N VAL A 53 -3.05 4.20 4.23
CA VAL A 53 -3.44 3.05 3.39
C VAL A 53 -3.00 1.75 4.07
N ILE A 54 -1.82 1.77 4.66
CA ILE A 54 -1.36 0.70 5.56
C ILE A 54 -1.44 1.26 6.96
N LYS A 55 -1.93 0.45 7.90
CA LYS A 55 -2.00 0.81 9.31
C LYS A 55 -1.07 -0.09 10.10
N GLN A 56 -0.41 0.50 11.07
CA GLN A 56 0.41 -0.20 12.05
C GLN A 56 -0.39 -0.31 13.35
N VAL A 57 -0.39 -1.50 13.93
CA VAL A 57 -0.87 -1.77 15.29
C VAL A 57 0.24 -2.54 15.97
N ASP A 58 0.79 -1.95 17.04
CA ASP A 58 1.96 -2.45 17.73
C ASP A 58 3.15 -2.67 16.76
N HIS A 59 3.51 -3.92 16.49
CA HIS A 59 4.57 -4.30 15.54
C HIS A 59 4.05 -5.02 14.28
N GLN A 60 2.73 -4.99 14.08
CA GLN A 60 2.05 -5.62 12.97
C GLN A 60 1.40 -4.58 12.06
N TYR A 61 1.11 -5.01 10.84
CA TYR A 61 0.67 -4.15 9.76
C TYR A 61 -0.51 -4.80 9.05
N TYR A 62 -1.45 -3.97 8.61
CA TYR A 62 -2.55 -4.41 7.76
C TYR A 62 -2.92 -3.34 6.73
N LEU A 63 -3.53 -3.77 5.64
CA LEU A 63 -4.09 -2.90 4.61
C LEU A 63 -5.46 -2.38 5.05
N ASP A 64 -5.64 -1.07 5.06
CA ASP A 64 -6.97 -0.45 5.15
C ASP A 64 -7.56 -0.31 3.74
N GLU A 65 -8.43 -1.24 3.36
CA GLU A 65 -9.01 -1.29 2.01
C GLU A 65 -9.84 -0.05 1.66
N HIS A 66 -10.50 0.55 2.66
CA HIS A 66 -11.29 1.77 2.46
C HIS A 66 -10.38 2.95 2.09
N ASN A 67 -9.30 3.14 2.85
CA ASN A 67 -8.32 4.18 2.55
C ASN A 67 -7.57 3.90 1.25
N TRP A 68 -7.27 2.63 0.94
CA TRP A 68 -6.71 2.27 -0.37
C TRP A 68 -7.61 2.68 -1.54
N ASN A 69 -8.92 2.42 -1.43
CA ASN A 69 -9.88 2.80 -2.47
C ASN A 69 -9.98 4.32 -2.63
N LYS A 70 -9.98 5.08 -1.54
CA LYS A 70 -9.93 6.56 -1.58
C LYS A 70 -8.63 7.08 -2.18
N PHE A 71 -7.50 6.48 -1.83
CA PHE A 71 -6.18 6.85 -2.33
C PHE A 71 -6.07 6.61 -3.85
N LYS A 72 -6.53 5.45 -4.34
CA LYS A 72 -6.59 5.17 -5.80
C LYS A 72 -7.44 6.19 -6.56
N LYS A 73 -8.62 6.55 -6.03
CA LYS A 73 -9.49 7.56 -6.65
C LYS A 73 -8.79 8.92 -6.73
N SER A 74 -8.07 9.28 -5.67
CA SER A 74 -7.30 10.53 -5.62
C SER A 74 -6.17 10.54 -6.64
N LEU A 75 -5.39 9.45 -6.74
CA LEU A 75 -4.34 9.33 -7.76
C LEU A 75 -4.90 9.44 -9.17
N LYS A 76 -5.99 8.72 -9.50
CA LYS A 76 -6.65 8.84 -10.80
C LYS A 76 -7.04 10.28 -11.11
N ARG A 77 -7.58 11.01 -10.13
CA ARG A 77 -7.94 12.42 -10.28
C ARG A 77 -6.73 13.33 -10.48
N PHE A 78 -5.59 13.06 -9.85
CA PHE A 78 -4.37 13.83 -10.05
C PHE A 78 -3.71 13.58 -11.41
N PHE A 79 -3.85 12.37 -11.95
CA PHE A 79 -3.24 12.01 -13.23
C PHE A 79 -4.12 12.26 -14.45
N LEU A 80 -5.41 12.62 -14.27
CA LEU A 80 -6.40 12.92 -15.33
C LEU A 80 -6.02 12.33 -16.70
N ILE A 81 -6.03 10.99 -16.74
CA ILE A 81 -6.52 10.22 -17.89
C ILE A 81 -8.05 10.31 -17.83
#